data_AF-A0A7R6ZYP9-F1
#
_entry.id   AF-A0A7R6ZYP9-F1
#
_cell.length_a   1.000
_cell.length_b   1.000
_cell.length_c   1.000
_cell.angle_alpha   90.00
_cell.angle_beta   90.00
_cell.angle_gamma   90.00
#
_symmetry.space_group_name_H-M   'P 1'
#
loop_
_entity.id
_entity.type
_entity.pdbx_description
1 polymer ?
#
loop_
_entity_poly.entity_id
_entity_poly.type
_entity_poly.pdbx_seq_one_letter_code
_entity_poly.pdbx_strand_id
1 'polypeptide(L)' 'MDKEKAMAEFKTYEKMRLEMYDFLERYIPKDENGQLDFSKAGCIPANEVFDRWFALDYQARKIRGIAVNCLGLKGE' A
#
# COMPACT_ATOMS: atom_id res chain seq x y z
N MET A 1 5.71 -16.00 -15.19
CA MET A 1 6.59 -15.43 -14.15
C MET A 1 6.76 -16.46 -13.06
N ASP A 2 7.96 -16.61 -12.50
CA ASP A 2 8.26 -17.62 -11.46
C ASP A 2 7.55 -17.28 -10.14
N LYS A 3 7.16 -18.31 -9.37
CA LYS A 3 6.53 -18.21 -8.04
C LYS A 3 7.40 -17.42 -7.07
N GLU A 4 8.72 -17.58 -7.14
CA GLU A 4 9.66 -16.82 -6.30
C GLU A 4 9.60 -15.32 -6.59
N LYS A 5 9.54 -14.95 -7.87
CA LYS A 5 9.38 -13.55 -8.30
C LYS A 5 8.04 -13.00 -7.84
N ALA A 6 6.95 -13.76 -7.96
CA ALA A 6 5.65 -13.35 -7.42
C ALA A 6 5.73 -13.05 -5.92
N MET A 7 6.31 -13.95 -5.13
CA MET A 7 6.45 -13.79 -3.68
C MET A 7 7.28 -12.56 -3.31
N ALA A 8 8.33 -12.24 -4.07
CA ALA A 8 9.10 -11.02 -3.88
C ALA A 8 8.23 -9.76 -4.09
N GLU A 9 7.38 -9.74 -5.10
CA GLU A 9 6.47 -8.61 -5.34
C GLU A 9 5.43 -8.43 -4.22
N PHE A 10 4.90 -9.54 -3.68
CA PHE A 10 4.01 -9.50 -2.51
C PHE A 10 4.70 -8.92 -1.27
N LYS A 11 5.94 -9.33 -0.98
CA LYS A 11 6.72 -8.80 0.14
C LYS A 11 7.02 -7.31 -0.03
N THR A 12 7.34 -6.87 -1.25
CA THR A 12 7.54 -5.46 -1.56
C THR A 12 6.27 -4.65 -1.29
N TYR A 13 5.11 -5.14 -1.73
CA TYR A 13 3.83 -4.48 -1.44
C TYR A 13 3.54 -4.38 0.05
N GLU A 14 3.75 -5.46 0.81
CA GLU A 14 3.55 -5.46 2.25
C GLU A 14 4.44 -4.42 2.94
N LYS A 15 5.71 -4.36 2.57
CA LYS A 15 6.64 -3.34 3.07
C LYS A 15 6.16 -1.92 2.76
N MET A 16 5.80 -1.65 1.51
CA MET A 16 5.32 -0.32 1.10
C MET A 16 4.02 0.09 1.82
N ARG A 17 3.14 -0.88 2.07
CA ARG A 17 1.91 -0.66 2.85
C ARG A 17 2.23 -0.26 4.29
N LEU A 18 3.17 -0.95 4.94
CA LEU A 18 3.62 -0.60 6.29
C LEU A 18 4.27 0.79 6.32
N GLU A 19 5.14 1.10 5.35
CA GLU A 19 5.77 2.42 5.24
C GLU A 19 4.75 3.55 5.02
N MET A 20 3.64 3.27 4.32
CA MET A 20 2.53 4.22 4.18
C MET A 20 1.83 4.47 5.53
N TYR A 21 1.55 3.43 6.31
CA TYR A 21 0.96 3.61 7.64
C TYR A 21 1.90 4.34 8.59
N ASP A 22 3.18 3.95 8.64
CA ASP A 22 4.19 4.63 9.46
C ASP A 22 4.33 6.12 9.09
N PHE A 23 4.15 6.45 7.81
CA PHE A 23 4.13 7.84 7.37
C PHE A 23 2.87 8.57 7.84
N LEU A 24 1.68 7.99 7.64
CA LEU A 24 0.41 8.58 8.07
C LEU A 24 0.37 8.80 9.59
N GLU A 25 0.84 7.83 10.37
CA GLU A 25 0.85 7.87 11.84
C GLU A 25 1.71 9.00 12.42
N ARG A 26 2.66 9.55 11.66
CA ARG A 26 3.44 10.74 12.08
C ARG A 26 2.61 12.02 12.11
N TYR A 27 1.54 12.07 11.32
CA TYR A 27 0.69 13.26 11.16
C TYR A 27 -0.73 13.04 11.67
N ILE A 28 -1.16 11.78 11.80
CA ILE A 28 -2.52 11.40 12.17
C ILE A 28 -2.42 10.47 13.39
N PRO A 29 -2.71 11.00 14.59
CA PRO A 29 -2.67 10.19 15.80
C PRO A 29 -3.72 9.09 15.76
N LYS A 30 -3.52 8.04 16.57
CA LYS A 30 -4.50 6.97 16.73
C LYS A 30 -5.57 7.33 17.76
N ASP A 31 -6.79 6.81 17.57
CA ASP A 31 -7.87 6.84 18.54
C ASP A 31 -7.70 5.74 19.61
N GLU A 32 -8.66 5.66 20.54
CA GLU A 32 -8.70 4.65 21.60
C GLU A 32 -8.81 3.20 21.08
N ASN A 33 -9.24 3.01 19.83
CA ASN A 33 -9.36 1.71 19.18
C ASN A 33 -8.12 1.38 18.31
N GLY A 34 -7.11 2.25 18.29
CA GLY A 34 -5.90 2.10 17.48
C GLY A 34 -6.07 2.46 16.00
N GLN A 35 -7.18 3.08 15.60
CA GLN A 35 -7.44 3.56 14.25
C GLN A 35 -6.92 4.99 14.05
N LEU A 36 -6.62 5.39 12.81
CA LEU A 36 -6.21 6.76 12.52
C LEU A 36 -7.36 7.75 12.77
N ASP A 37 -7.16 8.70 13.67
CA ASP A 37 -8.12 9.75 14.01
C ASP A 37 -7.89 10.97 13.12
N PHE A 38 -8.56 10.99 11.97
CA PHE A 38 -8.47 12.11 11.02
C PHE A 38 -9.05 13.42 11.56
N SER A 39 -9.90 13.39 12.60
CA SER A 39 -10.40 14.61 13.23
C SER A 39 -9.31 15.39 13.97
N LYS A 40 -8.22 14.71 14.33
CA LYS A 40 -7.03 15.25 15.00
C LYS A 40 -5.80 15.29 14.09
N ALA A 41 -5.97 15.14 12.78
CA ALA A 41 -4.88 15.17 11.83
C ALA A 41 -4.18 16.54 11.82
N GLY A 42 -2.84 16.52 11.84
CA GLY A 42 -2.02 17.69 11.59
C GLY A 42 -1.91 18.03 10.09
N CYS A 43 -1.08 19.02 9.76
CA CYS A 43 -0.74 19.33 8.38
C CYS A 43 0.16 18.23 7.81
N ILE A 44 -0.34 17.49 6.82
CA ILE A 44 0.37 16.41 6.13
C ILE A 44 0.83 16.88 4.74
N PRO A 45 2.07 16.57 4.30
CA PRO A 45 2.53 16.96 2.96
C PRO A 45 1.80 16.15 1.88
N ALA A 46 0.85 16.79 1.19
CA ALA A 46 -0.02 16.14 0.22
C ALA A 46 0.74 15.52 -0.97
N ASN A 47 1.87 16.11 -1.38
CA ASN A 47 2.75 15.55 -2.41
C ASN A 47 3.32 14.20 -1.97
N GLU A 48 3.84 14.08 -0.75
CA GLU A 48 4.39 12.83 -0.25
C GLU A 48 3.31 11.76 -0.03
N VAL A 49 2.11 12.16 0.42
CA VAL A 49 0.95 11.26 0.49
C VAL A 49 0.68 10.66 -0.89
N PHE A 50 0.61 11.51 -1.92
CA PHE A 50 0.32 11.07 -3.28
C PHE A 50 1.43 10.19 -3.85
N ASP A 51 2.69 10.55 -3.67
CA ASP A 51 3.84 9.78 -4.18
C ASP A 51 3.87 8.37 -3.58
N ARG A 52 3.67 8.25 -2.26
CA ARG A 52 3.61 6.96 -1.56
C ARG A 52 2.41 6.13 -1.99
N TRP A 53 1.23 6.76 -2.07
CA TRP A 53 0.01 6.11 -2.53
C TRP A 53 0.15 5.61 -3.97
N PHE A 54 0.69 6.43 -4.87
CA PHE A 54 0.88 6.10 -6.27
C PHE A 54 1.84 4.91 -6.44
N ALA A 55 2.94 4.90 -5.68
CA ALA A 55 3.88 3.79 -5.67
C ALA A 55 3.21 2.50 -5.16
N LEU A 56 2.41 2.59 -4.09
CA LEU A 56 1.66 1.46 -3.53
C LEU A 56 0.63 0.90 -4.53
N ASP A 57 -0.14 1.78 -5.19
CA ASP A 57 -1.11 1.41 -6.23
C ASP A 57 -0.41 0.74 -7.43
N TYR A 58 0.72 1.27 -7.87
CA TYR A 58 1.52 0.66 -8.93
C TYR A 58 1.91 -0.78 -8.58
N GLN A 59 2.39 -1.00 -7.35
CA GLN A 59 2.75 -2.33 -6.88
C GLN A 59 1.53 -3.25 -6.77
N ALA A 60 0.38 -2.73 -6.31
CA ALA A 60 -0.87 -3.49 -6.26
C ALA A 60 -1.34 -3.93 -7.66
N ARG A 61 -1.26 -3.06 -8.67
CA ARG A 61 -1.58 -3.40 -10.06
C ARG A 61 -0.64 -4.46 -10.63
N LYS A 62 0.64 -4.41 -10.28
CA LYS A 62 1.62 -5.44 -10.64
C LYS A 62 1.24 -6.79 -10.04
N ILE A 63 0.92 -6.84 -8.75
CA ILE A 63 0.40 -8.03 -8.06
C ILE A 63 -0.89 -8.55 -8.71
N ARG A 64 -1.83 -7.66 -9.05
CA ARG A 64 -3.06 -8.03 -9.75
C ARG A 64 -2.75 -8.72 -11.08
N GLY A 65 -1.85 -8.16 -11.89
CA GLY A 65 -1.43 -8.76 -13.15
C GLY A 65 -0.79 -10.14 -12.96
N ILE A 66 -0.03 -10.31 -11.88
CA ILE A 66 0.55 -11.61 -11.51
C ILE A 66 -0.56 -12.61 -11.17
N ALA A 67 -1.52 -12.23 -10.30
CA ALA A 67 -2.62 -13.09 -9.90
C ALA A 67 -3.50 -13.51 -11.09
N VAL A 68 -3.86 -12.57 -11.97
CA VAL A 68 -4.60 -12.80 -13.22
C VAL A 68 -3.88 -13.82 -14.10
N ASN A 69 -2.58 -13.61 -14.35
CA ASN A 69 -1.79 -14.48 -15.22
C ASN A 69 -1.50 -15.85 -14.60
N CYS A 70 -1.35 -15.94 -13.28
CA CYS A 70 -1.02 -17.18 -12.58
C CYS A 70 -2.25 -18.03 -12.22
N LEU A 71 -3.41 -17.41 -11.97
CA LEU A 71 -4.65 -18.11 -11.59
C LEU A 71 -5.60 -18.30 -12.78
N GLY A 72 -5.22 -17.84 -13.98
CA GLY A 72 -6.08 -17.89 -15.17
C GLY A 72 -7.36 -17.07 -15.03
N LEU A 73 -7.41 -16.16 -14.07
CA LEU A 73 -8.55 -15.27 -13.83
C LEU A 73 -8.56 -14.24 -14.95
N LYS A 74 -9.50 -14.31 -15.89
CA LYS A 74 -9.69 -13.25 -16.87
C LYS A 74 -10.03 -11.96 -16.11
N GLY A 75 -9.16 -10.96 -16.20
CA GLY A 75 -9.50 -9.62 -15.72
C GLY A 75 -10.68 -9.11 -16.54
N GLU A 76 -11.75 -8.70 -15.86
CA GLU A 76 -12.82 -7.93 -16.48
C GLU A 76 -12.32 -6.55 -16.94
#